data_AF-A0A2D6RI85-F1
#
_entry.id   AF-A0A2D6RI85-F1
#
_cell.length_a   1.000
_cell.length_b   1.000
_cell.length_c   1.000
_cell.angle_alpha   90.00
_cell.angle_beta   90.00
_cell.angle_gamma   90.00
#
_symmetry.space_group_name_H-M   'P 1'
#
loop_
_entity.id
_entity.type
_entity.pdbx_description
1 polymer ?
#
loop_
_entity_poly.entity_id
_entity_poly.type
_entity_poly.pdbx_seq_one_letter_code
_entity_poly.pdbx_strand_id
1 'polypeptide(L)'
;MTILSRISKNVGKRFALSALVLACSASYAQEKPASLVLKESFGSDPYQHVAYNDGKLVVTGQTGAGNGNGSPNLDILQYTDDGFTLLSQFQLSKEFTDTYFVKATDIKFHNGHWVILVYGSPTQYLVSASVENGNFSIVNKLEVDIPSENSTLVAGEGGNIYIVSNENALA
;
A
#
# COMPACT_ATOMS: atom_id res chain seq x y z
N MET A 1 -33.84 42.38 26.02
CA MET A 1 -33.49 40.93 26.03
C MET A 1 -32.68 40.60 24.76
N THR A 2 -31.51 41.22 24.59
CA THR A 2 -30.87 41.35 23.25
C THR A 2 -29.34 41.26 23.27
N ILE A 3 -28.71 41.33 24.45
CA ILE A 3 -27.24 41.29 24.62
C ILE A 3 -26.76 39.84 24.82
N LEU A 4 -27.49 39.05 25.62
CA LEU A 4 -27.18 37.64 25.89
C LEU A 4 -27.21 36.76 24.62
N SER A 5 -28.15 37.02 23.68
CA SER A 5 -28.22 36.27 22.42
C SER A 5 -27.10 36.62 21.43
N ARG A 6 -26.54 37.83 21.50
CA ARG A 6 -25.38 38.24 20.70
C ARG A 6 -24.08 37.63 21.23
N ILE A 7 -23.93 37.54 22.55
CA ILE A 7 -22.77 36.88 23.18
C ILE A 7 -22.77 35.38 22.86
N SER A 8 -23.92 34.71 22.99
CA SER A 8 -24.11 33.30 22.63
C SER A 8 -23.72 32.99 21.18
N LYS A 9 -24.17 33.78 20.21
CA LYS A 9 -23.83 33.59 18.79
C LYS A 9 -22.35 33.81 18.49
N ASN A 10 -21.69 34.72 19.19
CA ASN A 10 -20.25 34.99 19.00
C ASN A 10 -19.37 33.90 19.61
N VAL A 11 -19.77 33.32 20.75
CA VAL A 11 -19.06 32.18 21.36
C VAL A 11 -19.19 30.94 20.49
N GLY A 12 -20.39 30.64 19.97
CA GLY A 12 -20.60 29.49 19.07
C GLY A 12 -19.78 29.59 17.77
N LYS A 13 -19.70 30.77 17.17
CA LYS A 13 -18.85 31.00 15.98
C LYS A 13 -17.36 30.83 16.26
N ARG A 14 -16.88 31.31 17.41
CA ARG A 14 -15.48 31.14 17.81
C ARG A 14 -15.17 29.67 18.07
N PHE A 15 -16.06 28.93 18.73
CA PHE A 15 -15.88 27.50 18.98
C PHE A 15 -15.84 26.68 17.69
N ALA A 16 -16.73 26.98 16.74
CA ALA A 16 -16.74 26.34 15.42
C ALA A 16 -15.45 26.64 14.63
N LEU A 17 -14.95 27.89 14.67
CA LEU A 17 -13.70 28.26 14.01
C LEU A 17 -12.50 27.54 14.64
N SER A 18 -12.44 27.46 15.97
CA SER A 18 -11.38 26.72 16.69
C SER A 18 -11.40 25.23 16.37
N ALA A 19 -12.59 24.62 16.35
CA ALA A 19 -12.75 23.21 15.99
C ALA A 19 -12.36 22.94 14.53
N LEU A 20 -12.67 23.87 13.62
CA LEU A 20 -12.26 23.78 12.22
C LEU A 20 -10.74 23.89 12.07
N VAL A 21 -10.10 24.82 12.78
CA VAL A 21 -8.63 24.96 12.77
C VAL A 21 -7.95 23.73 13.37
N LEU A 22 -8.47 23.18 14.47
CA LEU A 22 -7.97 21.93 15.06
C LEU A 22 -8.16 20.72 14.14
N ALA A 23 -9.30 20.61 13.45
CA ALA A 23 -9.55 19.56 12.47
C ALA A 23 -8.62 19.69 11.25
N CYS A 24 -8.40 20.92 10.76
CA CYS A 24 -7.44 21.17 9.70
C CYS A 24 -6.02 20.81 10.13
N SER A 25 -5.59 21.21 11.33
CA SER A 25 -4.25 20.89 11.85
C SER A 25 -4.04 19.39 12.12
N ALA A 26 -5.08 18.66 12.53
CA ALA A 26 -5.03 17.21 12.65
C ALA A 26 -4.92 16.51 11.28
N SER A 27 -5.51 17.09 10.23
CA SER A 27 -5.34 16.63 8.83
C SER A 27 -3.99 17.01 8.21
N TYR A 28 -3.21 17.91 8.83
CA TYR A 28 -1.85 18.28 8.39
C TYR A 28 -0.73 17.55 9.14
N ALA A 29 -1.05 16.53 9.95
CA ALA A 29 -0.12 15.42 10.16
C ALA A 29 -0.02 14.65 8.83
N GLN A 30 0.57 15.30 7.83
CA GLN A 30 0.82 14.76 6.52
C GLN A 30 1.79 13.61 6.77
N GLU A 31 1.28 12.37 6.72
CA GLU A 31 2.07 11.16 6.78
C GLU A 31 3.28 11.40 5.89
N LYS A 32 4.46 11.47 6.52
CA LYS A 32 5.72 11.70 5.82
C LYS A 32 5.75 10.63 4.72
N PRO A 33 5.86 11.00 3.43
CA PRO A 33 5.59 10.06 2.35
C PRO A 33 6.45 8.82 2.59
N ALA A 34 5.84 7.64 2.64
CA ALA A 34 6.46 6.46 3.23
C ALA A 34 7.86 6.17 2.63
N SER A 35 8.09 6.47 1.35
CA SER A 35 9.42 6.41 0.70
C SER A 35 10.47 7.35 1.32
N LEU A 36 10.10 8.55 1.79
CA LEU A 36 11.01 9.47 2.48
C LEU A 36 11.41 8.93 3.86
N VAL A 37 10.48 8.32 4.60
CA VAL A 37 10.78 7.67 5.88
C VAL A 37 11.61 6.41 5.66
N LEU A 38 11.28 5.59 4.65
CA LEU A 38 12.06 4.41 4.29
C LEU A 38 13.51 4.79 3.98
N LYS A 39 13.71 5.85 3.18
CA LYS A 39 15.05 6.39 2.89
C LYS A 39 15.80 6.87 4.12
N GLU A 40 15.11 7.49 5.08
CA GLU A 40 15.71 7.94 6.33
C GLU A 40 16.01 6.77 7.29
N SER A 41 15.14 5.77 7.38
CA SER A 41 15.31 4.60 8.27
C SER A 41 16.34 3.60 7.75
N PHE A 42 16.44 3.43 6.43
CA PHE A 42 17.30 2.41 5.81
C PHE A 42 18.50 3.00 5.04
N GLY A 43 18.65 4.33 4.98
CA GLY A 43 19.71 5.02 4.23
C GLY A 43 19.56 4.95 2.70
N SER A 44 18.59 4.20 2.19
CA SER A 44 18.18 4.06 0.78
C SER A 44 16.73 3.56 0.72
N ASP A 45 16.12 3.48 -0.47
CA ASP A 45 14.80 2.85 -0.65
C ASP A 45 15.03 1.36 -0.97
N PRO A 46 14.94 0.44 0.01
CA PRO A 46 15.36 -0.94 -0.21
C PRO A 46 14.27 -1.78 -0.89
N TYR A 47 13.10 -1.18 -1.14
CA TYR A 47 11.91 -1.85 -1.66
C TYR A 47 11.55 -1.26 -3.01
N GLN A 48 11.40 -2.11 -4.03
CA GLN A 48 10.99 -1.66 -5.35
C GLN A 48 9.49 -1.45 -5.47
N HIS A 49 8.72 -2.31 -4.80
CA HIS A 49 7.27 -2.26 -4.81
C HIS A 49 6.76 -2.07 -3.39
N VAL A 50 6.01 -0.99 -3.20
CA VAL A 50 5.48 -0.56 -1.92
C VAL A 50 4.11 0.04 -2.11
N ALA A 51 3.19 -0.32 -1.23
CA ALA A 51 2.00 0.47 -1.01
C ALA A 51 1.89 0.83 0.47
N TYR A 52 1.19 1.93 0.74
CA TYR A 52 0.95 2.47 2.07
C TYR A 52 -0.53 2.72 2.26
N ASN A 53 -1.07 2.37 3.42
CA ASN A 53 -2.38 2.82 3.85
C ASN A 53 -2.51 2.70 5.38
N ASP A 54 -2.99 3.77 6.03
CA ASP A 54 -3.39 3.78 7.45
C ASP A 54 -2.29 3.23 8.39
N GLY A 55 -1.10 3.82 8.32
CA GLY A 55 0.05 3.42 9.14
C GLY A 55 0.68 2.07 8.77
N LYS A 56 0.16 1.35 7.76
CA LYS A 56 0.68 0.04 7.34
C LYS A 56 1.32 0.13 5.97
N LEU A 57 2.40 -0.64 5.77
CA LEU A 57 2.99 -0.88 4.46
C LEU A 57 2.94 -2.35 4.13
N VAL A 58 2.73 -2.62 2.84
CA VAL A 58 3.01 -3.91 2.22
C VAL A 58 4.11 -3.67 1.21
N VAL A 59 5.23 -4.39 1.37
CA VAL A 59 6.41 -4.26 0.51
C VAL A 59 6.90 -5.64 0.06
N THR A 60 7.62 -5.68 -1.06
CA THR A 60 8.41 -6.87 -1.42
C THR A 60 9.47 -7.14 -0.37
N GLY A 61 9.54 -8.35 0.18
CA GLY A 61 10.45 -8.66 1.28
C GLY A 61 11.92 -8.68 0.86
N GLN A 62 12.84 -8.50 1.81
CA GLN A 62 14.29 -8.46 1.52
C GLN A 62 14.96 -9.85 1.46
N THR A 63 14.32 -10.89 1.98
CA THR A 63 14.94 -12.22 2.15
C THR A 63 14.49 -13.19 1.05
N GLY A 64 15.42 -13.61 0.19
CA GLY A 64 15.18 -14.58 -0.89
C GLY A 64 16.28 -14.60 -1.96
N ALA A 65 16.29 -15.61 -2.84
CA ALA A 65 17.23 -15.68 -3.95
C ALA A 65 16.95 -14.55 -4.97
N GLY A 66 17.83 -13.56 -5.04
CA GLY A 66 17.69 -12.38 -5.90
C GLY A 66 17.20 -11.14 -5.14
N ASN A 67 18.16 -10.42 -4.53
CA ASN A 67 17.97 -9.13 -3.84
C ASN A 67 16.94 -8.22 -4.52
N GLY A 68 16.06 -7.59 -3.71
CA GLY A 68 15.20 -6.44 -4.04
C GLY A 68 14.07 -6.68 -5.04
N ASN A 69 14.30 -7.46 -6.09
CA ASN A 69 13.47 -7.47 -7.30
C ASN A 69 12.74 -8.81 -7.53
N GLY A 70 13.08 -9.85 -6.77
CA GLY A 70 12.61 -11.22 -7.02
C GLY A 70 12.22 -12.00 -5.76
N SER A 71 12.00 -11.31 -4.65
CA SER A 71 11.67 -11.99 -3.40
C SER A 71 10.28 -12.64 -3.49
N PRO A 72 10.15 -13.93 -3.12
CA PRO A 72 8.84 -14.59 -2.98
C PRO A 72 8.12 -14.17 -1.70
N ASN A 73 8.68 -13.24 -0.91
CA ASN A 73 8.10 -12.79 0.35
C ASN A 73 7.52 -11.38 0.23
N LEU A 74 6.48 -11.11 1.01
CA LEU A 74 5.96 -9.78 1.29
C LEU A 74 6.21 -9.46 2.76
N ASP A 75 6.81 -8.31 3.05
CA ASP A 75 6.95 -7.82 4.43
C ASP A 75 5.80 -6.85 4.74
N ILE A 76 5.20 -7.02 5.91
CA ILE A 76 4.12 -6.17 6.40
C ILE A 76 4.67 -5.32 7.52
N LEU A 77 4.74 -4.00 7.31
CA LEU A 77 5.35 -3.07 8.24
C LEU A 77 4.30 -2.14 8.85
N GLN A 78 4.55 -1.68 10.06
CA GLN A 78 3.80 -0.58 10.69
C GLN A 78 4.71 0.61 10.91
N TYR A 79 4.21 1.80 10.58
CA TYR A 79 4.86 3.05 10.97
C TYR A 79 4.49 3.39 12.42
N THR A 80 5.50 3.61 13.24
CA THR A 80 5.41 4.06 14.63
C THR A 80 6.27 5.30 14.83
N ASP A 81 6.21 5.90 16.01
CA ASP A 81 7.05 7.05 16.38
C ASP A 81 8.56 6.76 16.27
N ASP A 82 8.94 5.48 16.37
CA ASP A 82 10.32 4.99 16.29
C ASP A 82 10.74 4.55 14.87
N GLY A 83 9.86 4.70 13.87
CA GLY A 83 10.10 4.27 12.49
C GLY A 83 9.27 3.06 12.07
N PHE A 84 9.81 2.19 11.23
CA PHE A 84 9.09 1.01 10.76
C PHE A 84 9.36 -0.22 11.61
N THR A 85 8.28 -0.88 12.04
CA THR A 85 8.31 -2.18 12.73
C THR A 85 7.77 -3.26 11.83
N LEU A 86 8.50 -4.37 11.67
CA LEU A 86 8.00 -5.56 10.96
C LEU A 86 6.91 -6.23 11.79
N LEU A 87 5.70 -6.31 11.25
CA LEU A 87 4.57 -7.00 11.86
C LEU A 87 4.56 -8.48 11.49
N SER A 88 4.67 -8.79 10.20
CA SER A 88 4.63 -10.15 9.68
C SER A 88 5.30 -10.27 8.32
N GLN A 89 5.53 -11.51 7.90
CA GLN A 89 6.01 -11.84 6.56
C GLN A 89 5.07 -12.87 5.92
N PHE A 90 4.68 -12.62 4.67
CA PHE A 90 3.85 -13.52 3.89
C PHE A 90 4.66 -14.13 2.74
N GLN A 91 4.68 -15.45 2.65
CA GLN A 91 5.46 -16.16 1.63
C GLN A 91 4.55 -16.57 0.47
N LEU A 92 4.65 -15.87 -0.66
CA LEU A 92 3.86 -16.12 -1.87
C LEU A 92 4.08 -17.55 -2.40
N SER A 93 5.29 -18.09 -2.29
CA SER A 93 5.59 -19.44 -2.78
C SER A 93 4.85 -20.56 -2.07
N LYS A 94 4.24 -20.29 -0.90
CA LYS A 94 3.34 -21.24 -0.21
C LYS A 94 1.92 -21.24 -0.78
N GLU A 95 1.50 -20.14 -1.37
CA GLU A 95 0.17 -20.00 -1.99
C GLU A 95 0.18 -20.44 -3.46
N PHE A 96 1.27 -20.15 -4.17
CA PHE A 96 1.42 -20.41 -5.61
C PHE A 96 2.37 -21.59 -5.85
N THR A 97 2.01 -22.76 -5.31
CA THR A 97 2.87 -23.96 -5.32
C THR A 97 3.10 -24.57 -6.71
N ASP A 98 2.21 -24.27 -7.66
CA ASP A 98 2.20 -24.88 -8.99
C ASP A 98 3.07 -24.11 -10.00
N THR A 99 3.87 -23.16 -9.51
CA THR A 99 4.73 -22.29 -10.32
C THR A 99 6.19 -22.51 -9.99
N TYR A 100 7.07 -22.38 -10.99
CA TYR A 100 8.52 -22.60 -10.80
C TYR A 100 9.20 -21.46 -10.04
N PHE A 101 8.65 -20.26 -10.18
CA PHE A 101 9.20 -19.04 -9.65
C PHE A 101 8.05 -18.09 -9.36
N VAL A 102 8.04 -17.50 -8.17
CA VAL A 102 7.02 -16.53 -7.78
C VAL A 102 7.65 -15.27 -7.21
N LYS A 103 7.14 -14.10 -7.65
CA LYS A 103 7.50 -12.78 -7.10
C LYS A 103 6.33 -11.82 -7.20
N ALA A 104 6.29 -10.82 -6.32
CA ALA A 104 5.44 -9.66 -6.54
C ALA A 104 6.15 -8.67 -7.48
N THR A 105 5.43 -8.22 -8.50
CA THR A 105 5.88 -7.29 -9.56
C THR A 105 5.28 -5.91 -9.44
N ASP A 106 4.19 -5.76 -8.69
CA ASP A 106 3.69 -4.46 -8.25
C ASP A 106 2.73 -4.63 -7.06
N ILE A 107 2.57 -3.57 -6.26
CA ILE A 107 1.71 -3.55 -5.07
C ILE A 107 1.02 -2.17 -5.00
N LYS A 108 -0.30 -2.15 -4.89
CA LYS A 108 -1.10 -0.92 -4.70
C LYS A 108 -2.16 -1.10 -3.63
N PHE A 109 -2.48 -0.03 -2.91
CA PHE A 109 -3.69 0.01 -2.12
C PHE A 109 -4.81 0.64 -2.94
N HIS A 110 -5.91 -0.08 -3.14
CA HIS A 110 -7.01 0.34 -4.00
C HIS A 110 -8.35 -0.21 -3.50
N ASN A 111 -9.37 0.64 -3.41
CA ASN A 111 -10.72 0.30 -2.93
C ASN A 111 -10.75 -0.51 -1.62
N GLY A 112 -9.90 -0.17 -0.65
CA GLY A 112 -9.88 -0.86 0.64
C GLY A 112 -9.06 -2.16 0.68
N HIS A 113 -8.46 -2.55 -0.45
CA HIS A 113 -7.67 -3.77 -0.56
C HIS A 113 -6.23 -3.48 -0.97
N TRP A 114 -5.33 -4.33 -0.51
CA TRP A 114 -4.00 -4.45 -1.06
C TRP A 114 -4.09 -5.29 -2.33
N VAL A 115 -3.79 -4.68 -3.46
CA VAL A 115 -3.77 -5.35 -4.77
C VAL A 115 -2.32 -5.61 -5.14
N ILE A 116 -1.97 -6.87 -5.34
CA ILE A 116 -0.63 -7.34 -5.66
C ILE A 116 -0.68 -8.00 -7.03
N LEU A 117 0.22 -7.58 -7.92
CA LEU A 117 0.47 -8.28 -9.16
C LEU A 117 1.59 -9.28 -8.94
N VAL A 118 1.26 -10.56 -8.98
CA VAL A 118 2.19 -11.67 -8.73
C VAL A 118 2.55 -12.31 -10.05
N TYR A 119 3.84 -12.37 -10.37
CA TYR A 119 4.32 -13.17 -11.48
C TYR A 119 4.70 -14.56 -10.98
N GLY A 120 4.12 -15.60 -11.57
CA GLY A 120 4.30 -17.00 -11.23
C GLY A 120 4.57 -17.84 -12.47
N SER A 121 5.81 -17.95 -12.94
CA SER A 121 6.11 -18.54 -14.27
C SER A 121 5.45 -19.92 -14.47
N PRO A 122 4.64 -20.11 -15.55
CA PRO A 122 4.48 -19.23 -16.72
C PRO A 122 3.28 -18.27 -16.68
N THR A 123 2.59 -18.14 -15.55
CA THR A 123 1.34 -17.38 -15.39
C THR A 123 1.55 -16.08 -14.60
N GLN A 124 0.53 -15.22 -14.59
CA GLN A 124 0.48 -14.03 -13.75
C GLN A 124 -0.85 -14.01 -13.00
N TYR A 125 -0.82 -13.53 -11.77
CA TYR A 125 -1.98 -13.46 -10.89
C TYR A 125 -2.19 -12.04 -10.39
N LEU A 126 -3.45 -11.61 -10.38
CA LEU A 126 -3.90 -10.46 -9.63
C LEU A 126 -4.46 -10.95 -8.29
N VAL A 127 -3.85 -10.47 -7.20
CA VAL A 127 -4.21 -10.86 -5.84
C VAL A 127 -4.80 -9.65 -5.13
N SER A 128 -5.98 -9.80 -4.54
CA SER A 128 -6.49 -8.84 -3.56
C SER A 128 -6.33 -9.41 -2.16
N ALA A 129 -5.84 -8.60 -1.23
CA ALA A 129 -5.55 -8.99 0.13
C ALA A 129 -6.02 -7.94 1.14
N SER A 130 -6.19 -8.38 2.39
CA SER A 130 -6.43 -7.53 3.55
C SER A 130 -5.25 -7.64 4.53
N VAL A 131 -5.08 -6.59 5.34
CA VAL A 131 -4.12 -6.59 6.45
C VAL A 131 -4.86 -6.19 7.73
N GLU A 132 -5.09 -7.16 8.60
CA GLU A 132 -5.80 -6.97 9.86
C GLU A 132 -4.87 -7.32 11.03
N ASN A 133 -4.66 -6.36 11.95
CA ASN A 133 -3.75 -6.53 13.09
C ASN A 133 -2.34 -7.04 12.70
N GLY A 134 -1.85 -6.64 11.52
CA GLY A 134 -0.56 -7.06 10.99
C GLY A 134 -0.56 -8.40 10.26
N ASN A 135 -1.67 -9.13 10.26
CA ASN A 135 -1.81 -10.37 9.52
C ASN A 135 -2.27 -10.08 8.10
N PHE A 136 -1.47 -10.51 7.12
CA PHE A 136 -1.83 -10.47 5.72
C PHE A 136 -2.68 -11.68 5.36
N SER A 137 -3.79 -11.47 4.66
CA SER A 137 -4.67 -12.54 4.19
C SER A 137 -5.11 -12.28 2.77
N ILE A 138 -5.02 -13.30 1.91
CA ILE A 138 -5.51 -13.22 0.54
C ILE A 138 -7.04 -13.33 0.58
N VAL A 139 -7.70 -12.35 -0.02
CA VAL A 139 -9.16 -12.29 -0.16
C VAL A 139 -9.59 -12.97 -1.46
N ASN A 140 -8.87 -12.70 -2.54
CA ASN A 140 -9.16 -13.27 -3.86
C ASN A 140 -7.90 -13.35 -4.72
N LYS A 141 -7.90 -14.28 -5.67
CA LYS A 141 -6.85 -14.46 -6.67
C LYS A 141 -7.49 -14.67 -8.05
N LEU A 142 -6.96 -13.99 -9.04
CA LEU A 142 -7.39 -14.10 -10.44
C LEU A 142 -6.17 -14.36 -11.31
N GLU A 143 -6.20 -15.42 -12.09
CA GLU A 143 -5.21 -15.65 -13.14
C GLU A 143 -5.43 -14.68 -14.31
N VAL A 144 -4.34 -14.16 -14.86
CA VAL A 144 -4.33 -13.15 -15.91
C VAL A 144 -3.66 -13.74 -17.15
N ASP A 145 -4.37 -13.70 -18.27
CA ASP A 145 -3.98 -14.36 -19.52
C ASP A 145 -2.76 -13.74 -20.24
N ILE A 146 -2.21 -12.63 -19.72
CA ILE A 146 -1.05 -11.93 -20.30
C ILE A 146 0.09 -11.94 -19.28
N PRO A 147 0.86 -13.05 -19.17
CA PRO A 147 1.97 -13.13 -18.24
C PRO A 147 3.11 -12.23 -18.74
N SER A 148 3.35 -11.13 -18.03
CA SER A 148 4.52 -10.29 -18.29
C SER A 148 5.17 -9.87 -16.99
N GLU A 149 6.47 -10.15 -16.87
CA GLU A 149 7.26 -9.76 -15.71
C GLU A 149 7.39 -8.25 -15.54
N ASN A 150 7.13 -7.49 -16.62
CA ASN A 150 7.26 -6.04 -16.68
C ASN A 150 5.89 -5.32 -16.61
N SER A 151 4.84 -6.03 -16.20
CA SER A 151 3.53 -5.43 -15.97
C SER A 151 3.48 -4.59 -14.69
N THR A 152 2.67 -3.54 -14.72
CA THR A 152 2.41 -2.66 -13.57
C THR A 152 0.91 -2.44 -13.37
N LEU A 153 0.53 -2.09 -12.14
CA LEU A 153 -0.84 -1.75 -11.79
C LEU A 153 -1.08 -0.25 -11.99
N VAL A 154 -2.17 0.12 -12.62
CA VAL A 154 -2.61 1.51 -12.78
C VAL A 154 -4.01 1.66 -12.21
N ALA A 155 -4.16 2.52 -11.20
CA ALA A 155 -5.46 2.85 -10.65
C ALA A 155 -6.23 3.70 -11.68
N GLY A 156 -7.43 3.26 -12.04
CA GLY A 156 -8.31 3.88 -13.00
C GLY A 156 -9.44 4.69 -12.36
N GLU A 157 -10.18 5.41 -13.20
CA GLU A 157 -11.44 6.03 -12.79
C GLU A 157 -12.50 4.98 -12.42
N GLY A 158 -13.44 5.37 -11.54
CA GLY A 158 -14.55 4.52 -11.13
C GLY A 158 -14.16 3.33 -10.24
N GLY A 159 -12.96 3.35 -9.65
CA GLY A 159 -12.48 2.25 -8.82
C GLY A 159 -11.94 1.07 -9.63
N ASN A 160 -11.69 1.23 -10.93
CA ASN A 160 -11.05 0.19 -11.74
C ASN A 160 -9.55 0.10 -11.45
N ILE A 161 -8.96 -1.07 -11.67
CA ILE A 161 -7.51 -1.25 -11.70
C ILE A 161 -7.13 -1.93 -13.00
N TYR A 162 -6.12 -1.39 -13.67
CA TYR A 162 -5.63 -1.87 -14.96
C TYR A 162 -4.26 -2.49 -14.78
N ILE A 163 -4.00 -3.56 -15.54
CA ILE A 163 -2.67 -4.15 -15.68
C ILE A 163 -2.12 -3.64 -17.00
N VAL A 164 -0.98 -2.94 -16.94
CA VAL A 164 -0.30 -2.40 -18.11
C VAL A 164 1.01 -3.16 -18.27
N SER A 165 1.11 -3.97 -19.32
CA SER A 165 2.37 -4.60 -19.71
C SER A 165 3.27 -3.56 -20.40
N ASN A 166 4.52 -3.44 -19.93
CA ASN A 166 5.54 -2.62 -20.56
C ASN A 166 6.37 -3.38 -21.61
N GLU A 167 5.85 -4.50 -22.11
CA GLU A 167 6.44 -5.11 -23.30
C GLU A 167 6.28 -4.11 -24.44
N ASN A 168 7.41 -3.64 -24.98
CA ASN A 168 7.41 -3.09 -26.32
C ASN A 168 6.75 -4.17 -27.18
N ALA A 169 5.53 -3.90 -27.66
CA ALA A 169 4.85 -4.70 -28.66
C ALA A 169 5.67 -4.62 -29.96
N LEU A 170 6.81 -5.30 -29.98
CA LEU A 170 7.57 -5.60 -31.16
C LEU A 170 7.31 -7.07 -31.45
N ALA A 171 6.38 -7.21 -32.39
CA ALA A 171 6.12 -8.38 -33.21
C ALA A 171 7.40 -9.05 -33.73
#